data_AF-A0A1E5WFP1-F1
#
_entry.id   AF-A0A1E5WFP1-F1
#
_cell.length_a   1.000
_cell.length_b   1.000
_cell.length_c   1.000
_cell.angle_alpha   90.00
_cell.angle_beta   90.00
_cell.angle_gamma   90.00
#
_symmetry.space_group_name_H-M   'P 1'
#
loop_
_entity.id
_entity.type
_entity.pdbx_description
1 polymer ?
#
loop_
_entity_poly.entity_id
_entity_poly.type
_entity_poly.pdbx_seq_one_letter_code
_entity_poly.pdbx_strand_id
1 'polypeptide(L)' 'MVRGSAQGDHKISEMEDIQNVFMMYINGVERGINEWKRIFSDAGFSDDYKIMPVLGPFSVIEIYPA' A
#
# COMPACT_ATOMS: atom_id res chain seq x y z
N MET A 1 0.86 -4.29 0.97
CA MET A 1 1.56 -3.73 -0.19
C MET A 1 0.92 -2.41 -0.53
N VAL A 2 1.66 -1.48 -1.13
CA VAL A 2 1.09 -0.24 -1.66
C VAL A 2 1.30 -0.27 -3.17
N ARG A 3 0.20 -0.25 -3.93
CA ARG A 3 0.25 -0.40 -5.39
C ARG A 3 1.10 0.69 -6.00
N GLY A 4 1.95 0.29 -6.95
CA GLY A 4 2.84 1.22 -7.65
C GLY A 4 4.00 1.74 -6.79
N SER A 5 4.24 1.16 -5.62
CA SER A 5 5.42 1.50 -4.79
C SER A 5 6.73 0.93 -5.35
N ALA A 6 6.64 -0.03 -6.29
CA ALA A 6 7.77 -0.79 -6.83
C ALA A 6 8.60 -0.11 -7.93
N GLN A 7 8.31 1.14 -8.28
CA GLN A 7 9.19 2.00 -9.09
C GLN A 7 9.75 1.36 -10.39
N GLY A 8 8.91 0.64 -11.13
CA GLY A 8 9.23 0.15 -12.48
C GLY A 8 9.80 -1.27 -12.60
N ASP A 9 9.91 -2.03 -11.50
CA ASP A 9 10.25 -3.46 -11.58
C ASP A 9 9.05 -4.31 -12.02
N HIS A 10 9.14 -4.89 -13.22
CA HIS A 10 8.08 -5.73 -13.79
C HIS A 10 7.74 -6.95 -12.92
N LYS A 11 8.73 -7.59 -12.30
CA LYS A 11 8.47 -8.78 -11.47
C LYS A 11 7.72 -8.41 -10.20
N ILE A 12 8.05 -7.28 -9.60
CA ILE A 12 7.33 -6.80 -8.42
C ILE A 12 5.91 -6.38 -8.81
N SER A 13 5.72 -5.76 -9.97
CA SER A 13 4.37 -5.45 -10.49
C SER A 13 3.53 -6.72 -10.67
N GLU A 14 4.07 -7.78 -11.25
CA GLU A 14 3.37 -9.07 -11.38
C GLU A 14 3.02 -9.67 -10.01
N MET A 15 3.90 -9.51 -9.01
CA MET A 15 3.63 -9.96 -7.64
C MET A 15 2.52 -9.15 -6.96
N GLU A 16 2.49 -7.81 -7.12
CA GLU A 16 1.39 -6.96 -6.65
C GLU A 16 0.06 -7.41 -7.29
N ASP A 17 0.05 -7.70 -8.59
CA ASP A 17 -1.16 -8.17 -9.27
C ASP A 17 -1.66 -9.53 -8.76
N ILE A 18 -0.75 -10.51 -8.60
CA ILE A 18 -1.08 -11.82 -8.03
C ILE A 18 -1.60 -11.67 -6.60
N GLN A 19 -0.96 -10.85 -5.79
CA GLN A 19 -1.40 -10.62 -4.42
C GLN A 19 -2.78 -9.95 -4.38
N ASN A 20 -3.04 -8.98 -5.25
CA ASN A 20 -4.34 -8.34 -5.32
C ASN A 20 -5.46 -9.33 -5.70
N VAL A 21 -5.20 -10.25 -6.64
CA VAL A 21 -6.15 -11.34 -6.95
C VAL A 21 -6.37 -12.25 -5.73
N PHE A 22 -5.31 -12.60 -4.99
CA PHE A 22 -5.45 -13.37 -3.75
C PHE A 22 -6.23 -12.62 -2.67
N MET A 23 -6.03 -11.31 -2.54
CA MET A 23 -6.78 -10.48 -1.59
C MET A 23 -8.27 -10.45 -1.93
N MET A 24 -8.64 -10.38 -3.21
CA MET A 24 -10.04 -10.45 -3.63
C MET A 24 -10.73 -11.74 -3.17
N TYR A 25 -10.01 -12.87 -3.14
CA TYR A 25 -10.55 -14.15 -2.66
C TYR A 25 -10.98 -14.11 -1.18
N ILE A 26 -10.32 -13.29 -0.36
CA ILE A 26 -10.63 -13.12 1.07
C ILE A 26 -11.40 -11.82 1.37
N ASN A 27 -12.07 -11.23 0.36
CA ASN A 27 -12.74 -9.93 0.45
C ASN A 27 -11.80 -8.78 0.89
N GLY A 28 -10.50 -8.94 0.66
CA GLY A 28 -9.47 -7.92 0.84
C GLY A 28 -9.26 -7.10 -0.42
N VAL A 29 -8.46 -6.03 -0.30
CA VAL A 29 -8.09 -5.15 -1.41
C VAL A 29 -6.70 -4.58 -1.20
N GLU A 30 -5.89 -4.56 -2.25
CA GLU A 30 -4.66 -3.77 -2.26
C GLU A 30 -4.94 -2.33 -2.69
N ARG A 31 -4.27 -1.39 -2.03
CA ARG A 31 -4.55 0.04 -2.17
C ARG A 31 -3.31 0.81 -2.63
N GLY A 32 -3.55 1.83 -3.43
CA GLY A 32 -2.54 2.82 -3.81
C GLY A 32 -2.31 3.86 -2.72
N ILE A 33 -1.31 4.71 -2.92
CA ILE A 33 -0.89 5.76 -1.98
C ILE A 33 -2.06 6.69 -1.61
N ASN A 34 -2.84 7.15 -2.60
CA ASN A 34 -3.93 8.09 -2.38
C ASN A 34 -5.09 7.50 -1.56
N GLU A 35 -5.37 6.21 -1.74
CA GLU A 35 -6.41 5.53 -0.97
C GLU A 35 -6.00 5.33 0.48
N TRP A 36 -4.73 4.95 0.71
CA TRP A 36 -4.16 4.89 2.05
C TRP A 36 -4.18 6.26 2.74
N LYS A 37 -3.76 7.32 2.04
CA LYS A 37 -3.82 8.70 2.56
C LYS A 37 -5.23 9.06 3.04
N ARG A 38 -6.26 8.77 2.23
CA ARG A 38 -7.65 9.04 2.62
C ARG A 38 -8.03 8.27 3.89
N ILE A 39 -7.68 6.99 3.99
CA ILE A 39 -8.00 6.16 5.17
C ILE A 39 -7.34 6.73 6.43
N PHE A 40 -6.09 7.17 6.36
CA PHE A 40 -5.38 7.72 7.52
C PHE A 40 -6.02 9.04 7.98
N SER A 41 -6.34 9.91 7.02
CA SER A 41 -7.01 11.19 7.28
C SER A 41 -8.41 10.97 7.89
N ASP A 42 -9.21 10.08 7.31
CA ASP A 42 -10.56 9.75 7.81
C ASP A 42 -10.51 9.12 9.22
N ALA A 43 -9.41 8.46 9.58
CA ALA A 43 -9.18 7.87 10.89
C ALA A 43 -8.60 8.87 11.93
N GLY A 44 -8.35 10.13 11.54
CA GLY A 44 -7.86 11.18 12.44
C GLY A 44 -6.35 11.17 12.71
N PHE A 45 -5.56 10.54 11.84
CA PHE A 45 -4.10 10.65 11.88
C PHE A 45 -3.63 11.95 11.21
N SER A 46 -2.38 12.34 11.49
CA SER A 46 -1.72 13.46 10.82
C SER A 46 -1.66 13.26 9.30
N ASP A 47 -1.64 14.37 8.56
CA ASP A 47 -1.33 14.38 7.11
C ASP A 47 0.11 13.92 6.81
N ASP A 48 0.98 13.93 7.83
CA ASP A 48 2.31 13.35 7.76
C ASP A 48 2.22 11.82 7.85
N TYR A 49 2.66 11.15 6.79
CA TYR A 49 2.83 9.70 6.75
C TYR A 49 4.03 9.36 5.87
N LYS A 50 4.61 8.18 6.07
CA LYS A 50 5.69 7.65 5.21
C LYS A 50 5.32 6.28 4.69
N ILE A 51 5.56 6.06 3.41
CA ILE A 51 5.45 4.74 2.77
C ILE A 51 6.82 4.40 2.21
N MET A 52 7.38 3.28 2.67
CA MET A 52 8.70 2.82 2.25
C MET A 52 8.58 1.42 1.64
N PRO A 53 9.05 1.17 0.41
CA PRO A 53 9.23 -0.19 -0.09
C PRO A 53 10.38 -0.86 0.69
N VAL A 54 10.17 -2.05 1.24
CA VAL A 54 11.18 -2.69 2.12
C VAL A 54 11.53 -4.12 1.68
N LEU A 55 10.56 -4.93 1.23
CA LEU A 55 10.81 -6.34 0.89
C LEU A 55 9.98 -6.76 -0.33
N GLY A 56 10.57 -6.73 -1.52
CA GLY A 56 9.86 -7.07 -2.76
C GLY A 56 8.60 -6.20 -2.91
N PRO A 57 7.38 -6.78 -3.01
CA PRO A 57 6.15 -6.01 -3.14
C PRO A 57 5.64 -5.43 -1.81
N PHE A 58 6.26 -5.77 -0.68
CA PHE A 58 5.84 -5.27 0.63
C PHE A 58 6.40 -3.88 0.94
N SER A 59 5.51 -3.02 1.44
CA SER A 59 5.82 -1.68 1.91
C SER A 59 5.54 -1.58 3.41
N VAL A 60 6.36 -0.81 4.12
CA VAL A 60 6.10 -0.36 5.49
C VAL A 60 5.41 1.00 5.43
N ILE A 61 4.39 1.18 6.27
CA ILE A 61 3.66 2.44 6.40
C ILE A 61 3.84 2.95 7.83
N GLU A 62 4.39 4.16 7.96
CA GLU A 62 4.44 4.90 9.20
C GLU A 62 3.35 5.97 9.19
N ILE A 63 2.50 5.97 10.22
CA ILE A 63 1.46 6.98 10.45
C ILE A 63 1.68 7.60 11.82
N TYR A 64 1.40 8.90 11.95
CA TYR A 64 1.62 9.65 13.19
C TYR A 64 0.28 10.20 13.72
N PRO A 65 0.06 10.26 15.05
CA PRO A 65 -1.11 10.93 15.63
C PRO A 65 -1.18 12.40 15.19
N ALA A 66 -2.40 12.94 15.11
CA ALA A 66 -2.64 14.36 14.93
C ALA A 66 -2.19 15.20 16.15
#